data_AF-A0A2I9DQ49-F1
#
_entry.id   AF-A0A2I9DQ49-F1
#
_cell.length_a   1.000
_cell.length_b   1.000
_cell.length_c   1.000
_cell.angle_alpha   90.00
_cell.angle_beta   90.00
_cell.angle_gamma   90.00
#
_symmetry.space_group_name_H-M   'P 1'
#
loop_
_entity.id
_entity.type
_entity.pdbx_description
1 polymer ?
#
loop_
_entity_poly.entity_id
_entity_poly.type
_entity_poly.pdbx_seq_one_letter_code
_entity_poly.pdbx_strand_id
1 'polypeptide(L)'
;MISTIWFFIARSLGLMELSTYIGATVPFFIISALVSKKGNLTLARFIYMIAFNISVAITASFIGKAGSVEFILMFALALPFVTFSFRRERQIIALFSGLSMLLWFLLYYTDFNLFTNIHMDPELAGKYVYPVSIGTTILLVTYQLIYFSYINAQYYSSIHNQREEAIEESNAKSRFLSMMSH
;
A
#
# COMPACT_ATOMS: atom_id res chain seq x y z
N MET A 1 -0.29 10.03 10.06
CA MET A 1 -0.59 11.36 9.49
C MET A 1 -1.92 11.36 8.74
N ILE A 2 -2.10 10.56 7.67
CA ILE A 2 -3.38 10.48 6.94
C ILE A 2 -4.56 10.01 7.83
N SER A 3 -4.37 8.98 8.65
CA SER A 3 -5.39 8.51 9.60
C SER A 3 -5.81 9.58 10.60
N THR A 4 -4.88 10.44 11.02
CA THR A 4 -5.15 11.58 11.92
C THR A 4 -6.01 12.64 11.23
N ILE A 5 -5.76 12.93 9.95
CA ILE A 5 -6.59 13.86 9.17
C ILE A 5 -8.02 13.31 9.04
N TRP A 6 -8.16 12.03 8.68
CA TRP A 6 -9.45 11.37 8.58
C TRP A 6 -10.20 11.30 9.92
N PHE A 7 -9.48 11.14 11.04
CA PHE A 7 -10.08 11.21 12.38
C PHE A 7 -10.77 12.56 12.62
N PHE A 8 -10.09 13.67 12.31
CA PHE A 8 -10.64 15.01 12.48
C PHE A 8 -11.80 15.29 11.50
N ILE A 9 -11.68 14.83 10.26
CA ILE A 9 -12.77 14.92 9.27
C ILE A 9 -14.01 14.18 9.79
N ALA A 10 -13.88 12.91 10.19
CA ALA A 10 -14.99 12.12 10.73
C ALA A 10 -15.63 12.78 11.96
N ARG A 11 -14.80 13.35 12.85
CA ARG A 11 -15.28 14.08 14.04
C ARG A 11 -16.07 15.34 13.66
N SER A 12 -15.59 16.11 12.68
CA SER A 12 -16.28 17.33 12.20
C SER A 12 -17.62 17.03 11.51
N LEU A 13 -17.76 15.83 10.93
CA LEU A 13 -18.97 15.36 10.26
C LEU A 13 -19.98 14.70 11.21
N GLY A 14 -19.72 14.68 12.53
CA GLY A 14 -20.61 14.09 13.54
C GLY A 14 -20.57 12.55 13.61
N LEU A 15 -19.70 11.89 12.85
CA LEU A 15 -19.55 10.43 12.81
C LEU A 15 -18.66 9.95 13.96
N MET A 16 -19.20 9.96 15.19
CA MET A 16 -18.46 9.63 16.42
C MET A 16 -17.92 8.20 16.44
N GLU A 17 -18.70 7.22 15.95
CA GLU A 17 -18.28 5.82 15.89
C GLU A 17 -17.11 5.64 14.92
N LEU A 18 -17.24 6.15 13.69
CA LEU A 18 -16.17 6.13 12.70
C LEU A 18 -14.89 6.80 13.20
N SER A 19 -15.01 7.98 13.81
CA SER A 19 -13.89 8.71 14.40
C SER A 19 -13.19 7.85 15.46
N THR A 20 -13.94 7.14 16.30
CA THR A 20 -13.37 6.26 17.34
C THR A 20 -12.60 5.09 16.72
N TYR A 21 -13.15 4.44 15.69
CA TYR A 21 -12.46 3.36 14.98
C TYR A 21 -11.18 3.84 14.29
N ILE A 22 -11.23 4.98 13.59
CA ILE A 22 -10.03 5.56 12.97
C ILE A 22 -9.00 5.91 14.04
N GLY A 23 -9.43 6.50 15.16
CA GLY A 23 -8.58 6.80 16.30
C GLY A 23 -7.90 5.55 16.86
N ALA A 24 -8.63 4.44 16.96
CA ALA A 24 -8.11 3.16 17.43
C ALA A 24 -7.04 2.55 16.48
N THR A 25 -7.02 2.93 15.20
CA THR A 25 -5.97 2.50 14.25
C THR A 25 -4.65 3.25 14.41
N VAL A 26 -4.68 4.47 14.98
CA VAL A 26 -3.49 5.33 15.13
C VAL A 26 -2.38 4.66 15.96
N PRO A 27 -2.66 4.06 17.13
CA PRO A 27 -1.66 3.32 17.90
C PRO A 27 -0.97 2.21 17.09
N PHE A 28 -1.70 1.48 16.23
CA PHE A 28 -1.10 0.42 15.42
C PHE A 28 -0.08 0.97 14.41
N PHE A 29 -0.35 2.12 13.79
CA PHE A 29 0.62 2.77 12.92
C PHE A 29 1.86 3.26 13.70
N ILE A 30 1.68 3.78 14.91
CA ILE A 30 2.79 4.18 15.78
C ILE A 30 3.62 2.95 16.18
N ILE A 31 2.97 1.86 16.61
CA ILE A 31 3.64 0.61 16.96
C ILE A 31 4.42 0.08 15.76
N SER A 32 3.82 0.05 14.57
CA SER A 32 4.51 -0.33 13.33
C SER A 32 5.78 0.50 13.11
N ALA A 33 5.71 1.82 13.28
CA ALA A 33 6.87 2.69 13.12
C ALA A 33 7.96 2.41 14.17
N LEU A 34 7.57 2.21 15.44
CA LEU A 34 8.50 1.89 16.53
C LEU A 34 9.18 0.52 16.33
N VAL A 35 8.42 -0.49 15.91
CA VAL A 35 8.95 -1.83 15.59
C VAL A 35 9.91 -1.75 14.41
N SER A 36 9.56 -0.98 13.37
CA SER A 36 10.44 -0.76 12.21
C SER A 36 11.77 -0.15 12.63
N LYS A 37 11.75 0.83 13.55
CA LYS A 37 12.96 1.47 14.09
C LYS A 37 13.84 0.51 14.89
N LYS A 38 13.25 -0.52 15.51
CA LYS A 38 13.98 -1.59 16.23
C LYS A 38 14.56 -2.67 15.30
N GLY A 39 14.38 -2.56 13.98
CA GLY A 39 14.96 -3.46 12.99
C GLY A 39 14.08 -4.65 12.59
N ASN A 40 12.93 -4.88 13.25
CA ASN A 40 12.01 -5.95 12.86
C ASN A 40 11.06 -5.48 11.74
N LEU A 41 11.58 -5.41 10.52
CA LEU A 41 10.84 -4.87 9.36
C LEU A 41 9.64 -5.75 8.98
N THR A 42 9.73 -7.07 9.10
CA THR A 42 8.63 -7.98 8.73
C THR A 42 7.42 -7.74 9.63
N LEU A 43 7.61 -7.71 10.95
CA LEU A 43 6.51 -7.49 11.90
C LEU A 43 5.89 -6.11 11.72
N ALA A 44 6.70 -5.07 11.50
CA ALA A 44 6.21 -3.73 11.21
C ALA A 44 5.31 -3.69 9.96
N ARG A 45 5.76 -4.29 8.85
CA ARG A 45 4.97 -4.36 7.60
C ARG A 45 3.65 -5.08 7.80
N PHE A 46 3.62 -6.17 8.57
CA PHE A 46 2.38 -6.90 8.86
C PHE A 46 1.38 -6.04 9.64
N ILE A 47 1.82 -5.40 10.73
CA ILE A 47 0.97 -4.50 11.52
C ILE A 47 0.41 -3.40 10.62
N TYR A 48 1.27 -2.76 9.82
CA TYR A 48 0.85 -1.71 8.90
C TYR A 48 -0.20 -2.21 7.90
N MET A 49 0.06 -3.33 7.22
CA MET A 49 -0.82 -3.84 6.16
C MET A 49 -2.20 -4.22 6.67
N ILE A 50 -2.26 -4.87 7.83
CA ILE A 50 -3.53 -5.26 8.46
C ILE A 50 -4.29 -4.01 8.91
N ALA A 51 -3.63 -3.12 9.65
CA ALA A 51 -4.26 -1.91 10.17
C ALA A 51 -4.76 -1.01 9.04
N PHE A 52 -3.99 -0.86 7.96
CA PHE A 52 -4.37 -0.04 6.81
C PHE A 52 -5.59 -0.60 6.08
N ASN A 53 -5.56 -1.89 5.71
CA ASN A 53 -6.66 -2.53 5.00
C ASN A 53 -7.98 -2.48 5.79
N ILE A 54 -7.92 -2.84 7.06
CA ILE A 54 -9.10 -2.81 7.94
C ILE A 54 -9.60 -1.37 8.13
N SER A 55 -8.69 -0.41 8.35
CA SER A 55 -9.06 1.00 8.51
C SER A 55 -9.82 1.53 7.29
N VAL A 56 -9.34 1.24 6.07
CA VAL A 56 -10.01 1.66 4.84
C VAL A 56 -11.37 0.97 4.70
N ALA A 57 -11.45 -0.33 4.95
CA ALA A 57 -12.70 -1.08 4.79
C ALA A 57 -13.79 -0.66 5.80
N ILE A 58 -13.41 -0.40 7.05
CA ILE A 58 -14.32 0.18 8.06
C ILE A 58 -14.79 1.57 7.59
N THR A 59 -13.86 2.41 7.16
CA THR A 59 -14.19 3.78 6.72
C THR A 59 -15.14 3.77 5.51
N ALA A 60 -14.91 2.87 4.56
CA ALA A 60 -15.81 2.67 3.42
C ALA A 60 -17.21 2.19 3.85
N SER A 61 -17.31 1.32 4.87
CA SER A 61 -18.62 0.86 5.36
C SER A 61 -19.45 1.99 5.99
N PHE A 62 -18.82 2.85 6.80
CA PHE A 62 -19.53 4.00 7.43
C PHE A 62 -19.90 5.09 6.43
N ILE A 63 -19.12 5.28 5.37
CA ILE A 63 -19.37 6.35 4.39
C ILE A 63 -20.31 5.86 3.28
N GLY A 64 -20.27 4.57 2.96
CA GLY A 64 -21.03 3.97 1.88
C GLY A 64 -20.49 4.31 0.50
N LYS A 65 -21.16 3.75 -0.51
CA LYS A 65 -20.76 3.80 -1.93
C LYS A 65 -20.56 5.22 -2.48
N ALA A 66 -21.37 6.18 -2.02
CA ALA A 66 -21.34 7.56 -2.51
C ALA A 66 -20.02 8.30 -2.24
N GLY A 67 -19.29 7.93 -1.17
CA GLY A 67 -18.00 8.55 -0.86
C GLY A 67 -16.79 7.86 -1.50
N SER A 68 -16.99 6.71 -2.14
CA SER A 68 -15.97 6.01 -2.96
C SER A 68 -14.61 5.81 -2.27
N VAL A 69 -14.63 5.56 -0.95
CA VAL A 69 -13.43 5.40 -0.11
C VAL A 69 -12.75 4.07 -0.38
N GLU A 70 -13.51 3.06 -0.79
CA GLU A 70 -13.03 1.72 -1.11
C GLU A 70 -11.94 1.71 -2.19
N PHE A 71 -11.90 2.72 -3.07
CA PHE A 71 -10.83 2.82 -4.07
C PHE A 71 -9.44 3.04 -3.48
N ILE A 72 -9.33 3.49 -2.22
CA ILE A 72 -8.05 3.53 -1.51
C ILE A 72 -7.47 2.11 -1.34
N LEU A 73 -8.31 1.05 -1.39
CA LEU A 73 -7.85 -0.34 -1.42
C LEU A 73 -7.06 -0.67 -2.70
N MET A 74 -7.19 0.12 -3.78
CA MET A 74 -6.34 -0.02 -4.97
C MET A 74 -4.86 0.25 -4.64
N PHE A 75 -4.59 1.27 -3.82
CA PHE A 75 -3.25 1.50 -3.28
C PHE A 75 -2.84 0.35 -2.34
N ALA A 76 -3.73 -0.08 -1.45
CA ALA A 76 -3.47 -1.21 -0.53
C ALA A 76 -3.12 -2.51 -1.28
N LEU A 77 -3.74 -2.75 -2.44
CA LEU A 77 -3.52 -3.93 -3.27
C LEU A 77 -2.10 -3.98 -3.82
N ALA A 78 -1.57 -2.85 -4.27
CA ALA A 78 -0.24 -2.79 -4.87
C ALA A 78 0.87 -2.65 -3.81
N LEU A 79 0.56 -2.13 -2.62
CA LEU A 79 1.55 -1.84 -1.57
C LEU A 79 2.46 -3.02 -1.17
N PRO A 80 2.01 -4.28 -1.14
CA PRO A 80 2.87 -5.42 -0.84
C PRO A 80 4.04 -5.58 -1.83
N PHE A 81 3.85 -5.21 -3.11
CA PHE A 81 4.89 -5.27 -4.13
C PHE A 81 6.02 -4.26 -3.91
N VAL A 82 5.73 -3.19 -3.18
CA VAL A 82 6.70 -2.14 -2.84
C VAL A 82 7.43 -2.47 -1.53
N THR A 83 6.75 -3.14 -0.62
CA THR A 83 7.24 -3.35 0.75
C THR A 83 7.94 -4.69 0.93
N PHE A 84 7.55 -5.73 0.20
CA PHE A 84 8.13 -7.07 0.32
C PHE A 84 8.96 -7.44 -0.91
N SER A 85 9.94 -8.31 -0.72
CA SER A 85 10.76 -8.77 -1.84
C SER A 85 10.01 -9.80 -2.67
N PHE A 86 9.75 -9.50 -3.95
CA PHE A 86 9.08 -10.44 -4.86
C PHE A 86 9.82 -11.79 -5.00
N ARG A 87 11.14 -11.79 -4.85
CA ARG A 87 11.98 -12.99 -4.95
C ARG A 87 11.87 -13.92 -3.73
N ARG A 88 11.67 -13.36 -2.54
CA ARG A 88 11.73 -14.10 -1.28
C ARG A 88 10.38 -14.26 -0.58
N GLU A 89 9.47 -13.32 -0.79
CA GLU A 89 8.25 -13.14 0.03
C GLU A 89 6.98 -13.17 -0.83
N ARG A 90 6.99 -13.89 -1.96
CA ARG A 90 5.87 -13.94 -2.94
C ARG A 90 4.53 -14.35 -2.31
N GLN A 91 4.54 -15.27 -1.35
CA GLN A 91 3.34 -15.70 -0.64
C GLN A 91 2.74 -14.58 0.23
N ILE A 92 3.58 -13.78 0.88
CA ILE A 92 3.15 -12.65 1.71
C ILE A 92 2.57 -11.54 0.83
N ILE A 93 3.16 -11.31 -0.34
CA ILE A 93 2.62 -10.39 -1.36
C ILE A 93 1.22 -10.84 -1.78
N ALA A 94 1.08 -12.11 -2.18
CA ALA A 94 -0.21 -12.65 -2.60
C ALA A 94 -1.26 -12.58 -1.47
N LEU A 95 -0.87 -12.85 -0.22
CA LEU A 95 -1.76 -12.77 0.94
C LEU A 95 -2.30 -11.35 1.14
N PHE A 96 -1.44 -10.33 1.19
CA PHE A 96 -1.88 -8.97 1.47
C PHE A 96 -2.57 -8.30 0.29
N SER A 97 -2.12 -8.55 -0.94
CA SER A 97 -2.85 -8.07 -2.13
C SER A 97 -4.22 -8.75 -2.25
N GLY A 98 -4.27 -10.05 -1.93
CA GLY A 98 -5.51 -10.82 -1.86
C GLY A 98 -6.45 -10.33 -0.76
N LEU A 99 -5.91 -9.95 0.42
CA LEU A 99 -6.69 -9.35 1.50
C LEU A 99 -7.37 -8.04 1.05
N SER A 100 -6.63 -7.14 0.39
CA SER A 100 -7.17 -5.89 -0.14
C SER A 100 -8.31 -6.15 -1.15
N MET A 101 -8.09 -7.08 -2.07
CA MET A 101 -9.09 -7.48 -3.07
C MET A 101 -10.32 -8.14 -2.43
N LEU A 102 -10.12 -9.01 -1.43
CA LEU A 102 -11.18 -9.68 -0.71
C LEU A 102 -12.04 -8.68 0.07
N LEU A 103 -11.43 -7.74 0.80
CA LEU A 103 -12.17 -6.69 1.51
C LEU A 103 -12.96 -5.82 0.54
N TRP A 104 -12.36 -5.46 -0.60
CA TRP A 104 -13.05 -4.67 -1.62
C TRP A 104 -14.27 -5.42 -2.19
N PHE A 105 -14.10 -6.70 -2.50
CA PHE A 105 -15.20 -7.56 -2.95
C PHE A 105 -16.29 -7.69 -1.88
N LEU A 106 -15.92 -7.94 -0.62
CA LEU A 106 -16.88 -8.06 0.49
C LEU A 106 -17.67 -6.78 0.71
N LEU A 107 -17.05 -5.60 0.57
CA LEU A 107 -17.76 -4.33 0.65
C LEU A 107 -18.87 -4.24 -0.41
N TYR A 108 -18.57 -4.56 -1.68
CA TYR A 108 -19.61 -4.55 -2.71
C TYR A 108 -20.65 -5.65 -2.53
N TYR A 109 -20.24 -6.85 -2.14
CA TYR A 109 -21.14 -7.97 -1.92
C TYR A 109 -22.14 -7.72 -0.79
N THR A 110 -21.72 -6.98 0.24
CA THR A 110 -22.56 -6.61 1.39
C THR A 110 -23.28 -5.27 1.22
N ASP A 111 -23.19 -4.64 0.04
CA ASP A 111 -23.67 -3.27 -0.20
C ASP A 111 -23.19 -2.28 0.88
N PHE A 112 -21.90 -2.37 1.22
CA PHE A 112 -21.19 -1.59 2.23
C PHE A 112 -21.64 -1.82 3.69
N ASN A 113 -22.43 -2.87 3.95
CA ASN A 113 -22.86 -3.25 5.30
C ASN A 113 -21.86 -4.17 6.05
N LEU A 114 -20.59 -4.21 5.64
CA LEU A 114 -19.62 -5.19 6.14
C LEU A 114 -19.31 -5.01 7.64
N PHE A 115 -19.19 -3.76 8.10
CA PHE A 115 -18.83 -3.44 9.49
C PHE A 115 -19.92 -2.66 10.24
N THR A 116 -20.87 -2.06 9.53
CA THR A 116 -21.95 -1.25 10.11
C THR A 116 -23.11 -1.17 9.14
N ASN A 117 -24.32 -0.97 9.66
CA ASN A 117 -25.52 -0.65 8.87
C ASN A 117 -25.84 0.86 8.92
N ILE A 118 -24.98 1.65 9.56
CA ILE A 118 -25.13 3.09 9.68
C ILE A 118 -24.23 3.74 8.64
N HIS A 119 -24.84 4.47 7.71
CA HIS A 119 -24.14 5.16 6.64
C HIS A 119 -24.27 6.67 6.77
N MET A 120 -23.24 7.36 6.28
CA MET A 120 -23.30 8.80 6.04
C MET A 120 -24.37 9.11 4.99
N ASP A 121 -25.02 10.27 5.11
CA ASP A 121 -25.94 10.76 4.09
C ASP A 121 -25.27 10.76 2.69
N PRO A 122 -25.87 10.14 1.66
CA PRO A 122 -25.25 10.01 0.35
C PRO A 122 -24.92 11.34 -0.34
N GLU A 123 -25.72 12.38 -0.13
CA GLU A 123 -25.50 13.70 -0.74
C GLU A 123 -24.27 14.38 -0.10
N LEU A 124 -24.17 14.32 1.23
CA LEU A 124 -22.99 14.83 1.94
C LEU A 124 -21.73 14.02 1.64
N ALA A 125 -21.85 12.69 1.54
CA ALA A 125 -20.75 11.80 1.20
C ALA A 125 -20.22 12.08 -0.22
N GLY A 126 -21.12 12.22 -1.20
CA GLY A 126 -20.77 12.56 -2.57
C GLY A 126 -20.18 13.97 -2.73
N LYS A 127 -20.63 14.94 -1.92
CA LYS A 127 -20.15 16.32 -2.01
C LYS A 127 -18.78 16.52 -1.34
N TYR A 128 -18.58 15.96 -0.14
CA TYR A 128 -17.40 16.27 0.67
C TYR A 128 -16.38 15.14 0.73
N VAL A 129 -16.81 13.89 0.80
CA VAL A 129 -15.89 12.76 1.00
C VAL A 129 -15.36 12.27 -0.34
N TYR A 130 -16.23 12.08 -1.33
CA TYR A 130 -15.87 11.59 -2.67
C TYR A 130 -14.63 12.28 -3.28
N PRO A 131 -14.57 13.63 -3.38
CA PRO A 131 -13.40 14.29 -3.98
C PRO A 131 -12.12 14.05 -3.18
N VAL A 132 -12.22 13.95 -1.85
CA VAL A 132 -11.06 13.67 -0.97
C VAL A 132 -10.59 12.22 -1.14
N SER A 133 -11.51 11.26 -1.18
CA SER A 133 -11.20 9.84 -1.39
C SER A 133 -10.52 9.59 -2.73
N ILE A 134 -11.11 10.11 -3.81
CA ILE A 134 -10.57 9.94 -5.17
C ILE A 134 -9.26 10.70 -5.33
N GLY A 135 -9.18 11.96 -4.86
CA GLY A 135 -7.94 12.72 -4.90
C GLY A 135 -6.81 12.04 -4.14
N THR A 136 -7.09 11.49 -2.95
CA THR A 136 -6.13 10.71 -2.17
C THR A 136 -5.72 9.44 -2.90
N THR A 137 -6.66 8.72 -3.49
CA THR A 137 -6.38 7.48 -4.24
C THR A 137 -5.46 7.76 -5.43
N ILE A 138 -5.78 8.77 -6.24
CA ILE A 138 -4.97 9.17 -7.40
C ILE A 138 -3.55 9.54 -6.94
N LEU A 139 -3.43 10.36 -5.89
CA LEU A 139 -2.13 10.77 -5.36
C LEU A 139 -1.30 9.56 -4.92
N LEU A 140 -1.89 8.67 -4.11
CA LEU A 140 -1.22 7.49 -3.56
C LEU A 140 -0.79 6.51 -4.66
N VAL A 141 -1.68 6.20 -5.60
CA VAL A 141 -1.39 5.28 -6.72
C VAL A 141 -0.34 5.90 -7.65
N THR A 142 -0.43 7.20 -7.94
CA THR A 142 0.57 7.89 -8.78
C THR A 142 1.94 7.87 -8.11
N TYR A 143 2.02 8.20 -6.83
CA TYR A 143 3.25 8.11 -6.04
C TYR A 143 3.85 6.69 -6.12
N GLN A 144 3.00 5.68 -6.01
CA GLN A 144 3.42 4.29 -6.06
C GLN A 144 3.98 3.88 -7.42
N LEU A 145 3.36 4.32 -8.52
CA LEU A 145 3.85 4.07 -9.88
C LEU A 145 5.20 4.77 -10.12
N ILE A 146 5.35 6.01 -9.67
CA ILE A 146 6.63 6.74 -9.76
C ILE A 146 7.72 5.98 -8.99
N TYR A 147 7.43 5.57 -7.75
CA TYR A 147 8.39 4.83 -6.93
C TYR A 147 8.76 3.48 -7.54
N PHE A 148 7.78 2.74 -8.05
CA PHE A 148 8.01 1.47 -8.74
C PHE A 148 8.85 1.65 -10.02
N SER A 149 8.57 2.68 -10.80
CA SER A 149 9.36 3.03 -11.99
C SER A 149 10.80 3.37 -11.61
N TYR A 150 11.02 4.13 -10.55
CA TYR A 150 12.35 4.49 -10.06
C TYR A 150 13.17 3.26 -9.65
N ILE A 151 12.58 2.37 -8.84
CA ILE A 151 13.25 1.12 -8.43
C ILE A 151 13.58 0.25 -9.63
N ASN A 152 12.63 0.08 -10.56
CA ASN A 152 12.87 -0.76 -11.73
C ASN A 152 13.98 -0.19 -12.62
N ALA A 153 14.00 1.13 -12.84
CA ALA A 153 15.07 1.77 -13.62
C ALA A 153 16.45 1.52 -12.99
N GLN A 154 16.56 1.66 -11.66
CA GLN A 154 17.80 1.36 -10.93
C GLN A 154 18.18 -0.13 -11.03
N TYR A 155 17.20 -1.02 -11.01
CA TYR A 155 17.44 -2.45 -11.13
C TYR A 155 17.95 -2.83 -12.53
N TYR A 156 17.33 -2.30 -13.58
CA TYR A 156 17.75 -2.52 -14.96
C TYR A 156 19.16 -1.97 -15.25
N SER A 157 19.48 -0.78 -14.77
CA SER A 157 20.84 -0.22 -14.95
C SER A 157 21.89 -1.07 -14.22
N SER A 158 21.59 -1.55 -13.02
CA SER A 158 22.51 -2.42 -12.28
C SER A 158 22.79 -3.75 -12.99
N ILE A 159 21.77 -4.35 -13.63
CA ILE A 159 21.93 -5.57 -14.43
C ILE A 159 22.75 -5.30 -15.68
N HIS A 160 22.51 -4.16 -16.34
CA HIS A 160 23.25 -3.78 -17.54
C HIS A 160 24.74 -3.64 -17.23
N ASN A 161 25.09 -2.90 -16.17
CA ASN A 161 26.47 -2.70 -15.76
C ASN A 161 27.16 -4.02 -15.38
N GLN A 162 26.49 -4.89 -14.59
CA GLN A 162 27.05 -6.20 -14.22
C GLN A 162 27.30 -7.09 -15.44
N ARG A 163 26.43 -7.01 -16.45
CA ARG A 163 26.61 -7.75 -17.70
C ARG A 163 27.81 -7.21 -18.49
N GLU A 164 27.99 -5.90 -18.52
CA GLU A 164 29.10 -5.25 -19.20
C GLU A 164 30.45 -5.59 -18.54
N GLU A 165 30.52 -5.50 -17.20
CA GLU A 165 31.68 -5.93 -16.39
C GLU A 165 32.03 -7.40 -16.65
N ALA A 166 31.03 -8.30 -16.67
CA ALA A 166 31.26 -9.72 -16.94
C ALA A 166 31.78 -9.99 -18.36
N ILE A 167 31.36 -9.20 -19.36
CA ILE A 167 31.86 -9.28 -20.73
C ILE A 167 33.32 -8.79 -20.78
N GLU A 168 33.64 -7.69 -20.11
CA GLU A 168 35.01 -7.16 -20.04
C GLU A 168 35.96 -8.15 -19.35
N GLU A 169 35.57 -8.73 -18.21
CA GLU A 169 36.37 -9.76 -17.53
C GLU A 169 36.58 -11.01 -18.39
N SER A 170 35.53 -11.48 -19.07
CA SER A 170 35.61 -12.62 -19.99
C SER A 170 36.58 -12.34 -21.14
N ASN A 171 36.52 -11.14 -21.72
CA ASN A 171 37.43 -10.72 -22.79
C ASN A 171 38.87 -10.57 -22.30
N ALA A 172 39.09 -9.99 -21.12
CA ALA A 172 40.40 -9.86 -20.51
C ALA A 172 41.03 -11.23 -20.21
N LYS A 173 40.25 -12.17 -19.67
CA LYS A 173 40.69 -13.56 -19.41
C LYS A 173 41.02 -14.29 -20.70
N SER A 174 40.21 -14.12 -21.75
CA SER A 174 40.47 -14.72 -23.06
C SER A 174 41.76 -14.19 -23.68
N ARG A 175 42.01 -12.87 -23.61
CA ARG A 175 43.28 -12.26 -24.04
C ARG A 175 44.46 -12.79 -23.24
N PHE A 176 44.35 -12.86 -21.91
CA PHE A 176 45.40 -13.40 -21.05
C PHE A 176 45.76 -14.84 -21.41
N LEU A 177 44.78 -15.72 -21.61
CA LEU A 177 45.01 -17.11 -22.03
C LEU A 177 45.67 -17.19 -23.40
N SER A 178 45.25 -16.37 -24.37
CA SER A 178 45.85 -16.35 -25.70
C SER A 178 47.32 -15.88 -25.71
N MET A 179 47.69 -15.00 -24.76
CA MET A 179 49.07 -14.56 -24.57
C MET A 179 49.95 -15.64 -23.91
N MET A 180 49.37 -16.54 -23.12
CA MET A 180 50.08 -17.65 -22.49
C MET A 180 50.24 -18.87 -23.41
N SER A 181 49.37 -19.01 -24.42
CA SER A 181 49.46 -20.10 -25.40
C SER A 181 50.47 -19.85 -26.53
N HIS A 182 51.14 -18.69 -26.52
CA HIS A 182 52.10 -18.26 -27.53
C HIS A 182 53.52 -18.28 -26.95
#